data_AF-A0A6H9GKA7-F1
#
_entry.id   AF-A0A6H9GKA7-F1
#
_cell.length_a   1.000
_cell.length_b   1.000
_cell.length_c   1.000
_cell.angle_alpha   90.00
_cell.angle_beta   90.00
_cell.angle_gamma   90.00
#
_symmetry.space_group_name_H-M   'P 1'
#
loop_
_entity.id
_entity.type
_entity.pdbx_description
1 polymer ?
#
loop_
_entity_poly.entity_id
_entity_poly.type
_entity_poly.pdbx_seq_one_letter_code
_entity_poly.pdbx_strand_id
1 'polypeptide(L)'
;MMLNSLAGIVKTILKRLPQNDYPVLNTRLFVLIWLHLIFDKSLGSLRDLFFRLNHQGIAVDLSTFSKASKNRDYQAFNQIYLSLNHELKKRSCLLATAH
;
A
#
# COMPACT_ATOMS: atom_id res chain seq x y z
N MET A 1 -23.02 3.99 10.27
CA MET A 1 -22.37 2.72 9.86
C MET A 1 -21.63 2.96 8.55
N MET A 2 -20.33 2.75 8.36
CA MET A 2 -19.24 2.17 9.16
C MET A 2 -18.09 3.19 9.22
N LEU A 3 -17.38 3.25 10.35
CA LEU A 3 -15.97 3.66 10.32
C LEU A 3 -15.27 2.64 9.41
N ASN A 4 -15.10 2.96 8.13
CA ASN A 4 -14.24 2.14 7.28
C ASN A 4 -12.86 2.21 7.94
N SER A 5 -12.44 1.11 8.58
CA SER A 5 -11.13 0.98 9.22
C SER A 5 -10.03 1.33 8.20
N LEU A 6 -8.79 1.52 8.67
CA LEU A 6 -7.64 1.74 7.76
C LEU A 6 -7.63 0.71 6.61
N ALA A 7 -7.98 -0.54 6.91
CA ALA A 7 -8.13 -1.61 5.92
C ALA A 7 -9.18 -1.29 4.84
N GLY A 8 -10.32 -0.69 5.19
CA GLY A 8 -11.36 -0.27 4.24
C GLY A 8 -10.91 0.88 3.31
N ILE A 9 -10.12 1.83 3.84
CA ILE A 9 -9.53 2.92 3.03
C ILE A 9 -8.54 2.35 2.04
N VAL A 10 -7.58 1.57 2.54
CA VAL A 10 -6.55 0.91 1.73
C VAL A 10 -7.22 0.05 0.65
N LYS A 11 -8.24 -0.74 0.98
CA LYS A 11 -8.98 -1.56 0.00
C LYS A 11 -9.65 -0.72 -1.08
N THR A 12 -10.20 0.45 -0.74
CA THR A 12 -10.84 1.36 -1.71
C THR A 12 -9.82 1.96 -2.67
N ILE A 13 -8.66 2.38 -2.16
CA ILE A 13 -7.56 2.93 -2.97
C ILE A 13 -6.98 1.84 -3.88
N LEU A 14 -6.67 0.66 -3.32
CA LEU A 14 -6.12 -0.47 -4.07
C LEU A 14 -7.05 -0.95 -5.19
N LYS A 15 -8.37 -0.85 -5.02
CA LYS A 15 -9.35 -1.20 -6.07
C LYS A 15 -9.24 -0.31 -7.32
N ARG A 16 -8.76 0.93 -7.18
CA ARG A 16 -8.62 1.88 -8.29
C ARG A 16 -7.31 1.69 -9.05
N LEU A 17 -6.40 0.86 -8.54
CA LEU A 17 -5.09 0.64 -9.13
C LEU A 17 -5.14 -0.49 -10.17
N PRO A 18 -4.38 -0.36 -11.28
CA PRO A 18 -4.31 -1.40 -12.28
C PRO A 18 -3.67 -2.67 -11.73
N GLN A 19 -4.19 -3.81 -12.20
CA GLN A 19 -3.71 -5.15 -11.82
C GLN A 19 -2.91 -5.83 -12.93
N ASN A 20 -3.00 -5.36 -14.18
CA ASN A 20 -2.48 -6.03 -15.36
C ASN A 20 -1.47 -5.18 -16.13
N ASP A 21 -0.83 -4.22 -15.46
CA ASP A 21 0.06 -3.23 -16.08
C ASP A 21 1.53 -3.66 -16.13
N TYR A 22 2.01 -4.37 -15.12
CA TYR A 22 3.37 -4.93 -15.10
C TYR A 22 3.33 -6.46 -14.91
N PRO A 23 4.09 -7.23 -15.71
CA PRO A 23 3.95 -8.69 -15.75
C PRO A 23 4.45 -9.39 -14.48
N VAL A 24 5.45 -8.82 -13.79
CA VAL A 24 6.06 -9.45 -12.61
C VAL A 24 5.48 -8.90 -11.31
N LEU A 25 5.27 -7.59 -11.22
CA LEU A 25 4.78 -6.92 -10.03
C LEU A 25 3.88 -5.76 -10.42
N ASN A 26 2.57 -5.99 -10.50
CA ASN A 26 1.58 -4.98 -10.86
C ASN A 26 1.48 -3.84 -9.84
N THR A 27 0.94 -2.68 -10.26
CA THR A 27 0.88 -1.48 -9.41
C THR A 27 0.12 -1.73 -8.10
N ARG A 28 -1.00 -2.45 -8.16
CA ARG A 28 -1.79 -2.76 -6.96
C ARG A 28 -0.98 -3.56 -5.94
N LEU A 29 -0.29 -4.61 -6.38
CA LEU A 29 0.52 -5.47 -5.52
C LEU A 29 1.75 -4.73 -4.97
N PHE A 30 2.41 -3.93 -5.80
CA PHE A 30 3.52 -3.08 -5.37
C PHE A 30 3.10 -2.14 -4.23
N VAL A 31 1.98 -1.43 -4.40
CA VAL A 31 1.48 -0.48 -3.40
C VAL A 31 1.06 -1.19 -2.12
N LEU A 32 0.47 -2.40 -2.21
CA LEU A 32 0.13 -3.19 -1.03
C LEU A 32 1.37 -3.56 -0.20
N ILE A 33 2.47 -3.97 -0.86
CA ILE A 33 3.75 -4.29 -0.20
C ILE A 33 4.35 -3.03 0.42
N TRP A 34 4.32 -1.91 -0.28
CA TRP A 34 4.81 -0.62 0.21
C TRP A 34 4.02 -0.13 1.44
N LEU A 35 2.69 -0.30 1.46
CA LEU A 35 1.88 0.05 2.62
C LEU A 35 2.19 -0.86 3.82
N HIS A 36 2.40 -2.17 3.60
CA HIS A 36 2.86 -3.07 4.67
C HIS A 36 4.19 -2.60 5.26
N LEU A 37 5.14 -2.19 4.43
CA LEU A 37 6.43 -1.67 4.90
C LEU A 37 6.28 -0.44 5.81
N ILE A 38 5.36 0.46 5.49
CA ILE A 38 5.16 1.71 6.25
C ILE A 38 4.42 1.49 7.56
N PHE A 39 3.34 0.69 7.51
CA PHE A 39 2.41 0.53 8.63
C PHE A 39 2.81 -0.58 9.58
N ASP A 40 3.50 -1.63 9.11
CA ASP A 40 3.84 -2.77 9.94
C ASP A 40 5.11 -2.49 10.75
N LYS A 41 4.90 -1.95 11.95
CA LYS A 41 5.97 -1.69 12.93
C LYS A 41 6.57 -2.96 13.53
N SER A 42 5.99 -4.14 13.28
CA SER A 42 6.51 -5.42 13.75
C SER A 42 7.63 -6.00 12.87
N LEU A 43 7.88 -5.39 11.71
CA LEU A 43 8.94 -5.82 10.80
C LEU A 43 10.33 -5.45 11.35
N GLY A 44 11.17 -6.46 11.60
CA GLY A 44 12.58 -6.25 11.95
C GLY A 44 13.43 -5.81 10.76
N SER A 45 13.05 -6.19 9.54
CA SER A 45 13.74 -5.84 8.31
C SER A 45 12.84 -5.97 7.08
N LEU A 46 13.28 -5.37 5.96
CA LEU A 46 12.70 -5.61 4.63
C LEU A 46 12.72 -7.09 4.25
N ARG A 47 13.75 -7.85 4.67
CA ARG A 47 13.84 -9.29 4.38
C ARG A 47 12.74 -10.08 5.08
N ASP A 48 12.41 -9.71 6.31
CA ASP A 48 11.34 -10.37 7.08
C ASP A 48 9.97 -10.15 6.44
N LEU A 49 9.73 -8.97 5.84
CA LEU A 49 8.53 -8.71 5.05
C LEU A 49 8.41 -9.67 3.87
N PHE A 50 9.45 -9.79 3.05
CA PHE A 50 9.41 -10.69 1.89
C PHE A 50 9.35 -12.17 2.30
N PHE A 51 10.00 -12.55 3.40
CA PHE A 51 9.86 -13.89 3.97
C PHE A 51 8.40 -14.21 4.32
N ARG A 52 7.69 -13.28 4.99
CA ARG A 52 6.27 -13.44 5.34
C ARG A 52 5.36 -13.44 4.11
N LEU A 53 5.59 -12.54 3.15
CA LEU A 53 4.84 -12.48 1.90
C LEU A 53 4.94 -13.81 1.13
N ASN A 54 6.14 -14.36 1.01
CA ASN A 54 6.36 -15.65 0.36
C ASN A 54 5.65 -16.80 1.11
N HIS A 55 5.67 -16.80 2.45
CA HIS A 55 4.90 -17.77 3.26
C HIS A 55 3.38 -17.63 3.08
N GLN A 56 2.89 -16.45 2.73
CA GLN A 56 1.48 -16.19 2.41
C GLN A 56 1.13 -16.50 0.93
N GLY A 57 2.07 -17.05 0.16
CA GLY A 57 1.88 -17.39 -1.26
C GLY A 57 2.08 -16.20 -2.21
N ILE A 58 2.52 -15.05 -1.72
CA ILE A 58 2.87 -13.89 -2.56
C ILE A 58 4.34 -14.04 -2.96
N ALA A 59 4.57 -14.71 -4.09
CA ALA A 59 5.90 -14.98 -4.64
C ALA A 59 6.54 -13.71 -5.23
N VAL A 60 7.02 -12.82 -4.36
CA VAL A 60 7.74 -11.61 -4.75
C VAL A 60 9.07 -11.61 -4.01
N ASP A 61 10.17 -11.48 -4.75
CA ASP A 61 11.49 -11.33 -4.16
C ASP A 61 11.87 -9.85 -3.98
N LEU A 62 12.76 -9.59 -3.01
CA LEU A 62 13.25 -8.26 -2.70
C LEU A 62 13.90 -7.57 -3.92
N SER A 63 14.56 -8.34 -4.80
CA SER A 63 15.24 -7.78 -5.97
C SER A 63 14.25 -7.30 -7.03
N THR A 64 13.15 -8.02 -7.24
CA THR A 64 12.02 -7.66 -8.09
C THR A 64 11.36 -6.39 -7.57
N PHE A 65 11.10 -6.32 -6.27
CA PHE A 65 10.55 -5.10 -5.66
C PHE A 65 11.49 -3.90 -5.80
N SER A 66 12.80 -4.10 -5.56
CA SER A 66 13.81 -3.04 -5.71
C SER A 66 13.90 -2.52 -7.15
N LYS A 67 13.92 -3.42 -8.14
CA LYS A 67 13.91 -3.06 -9.56
C LYS A 67 12.62 -2.32 -9.94
N ALA A 68 11.47 -2.80 -9.48
CA ALA A 68 10.19 -2.13 -9.70
C ALA A 68 10.17 -0.73 -9.08
N SER A 69 10.71 -0.58 -7.87
CA SER A 69 10.81 0.73 -7.20
C SER A 69 11.65 1.73 -7.99
N LYS A 70 12.77 1.27 -8.59
CA LYS A 70 13.64 2.12 -9.41
C LYS A 70 13.03 2.53 -10.75
N ASN A 71 12.25 1.65 -11.37
CA ASN A 71 11.73 1.84 -12.73
C ASN A 71 10.35 2.52 -12.78
N ARG A 72 9.71 2.75 -11.63
CA ARG A 72 8.38 3.34 -11.56
C ARG A 72 8.48 4.83 -11.28
N ASP A 73 7.61 5.58 -11.96
CA ASP A 73 7.51 7.02 -11.74
C ASP A 73 6.98 7.32 -10.33
N TYR A 74 7.77 8.09 -9.58
CA TYR A 74 7.43 8.56 -8.25
C TYR A 74 6.15 9.39 -8.21
N GLN A 75 5.80 10.05 -9.31
CA GLN A 75 4.61 10.90 -9.40
C GLN A 75 3.32 10.10 -9.17
N ALA A 76 3.21 8.90 -9.75
CA ALA A 76 2.05 8.02 -9.56
C ALA A 76 1.90 7.62 -8.07
N PHE A 77 3.01 7.38 -7.38
CA PHE A 77 2.98 7.06 -5.95
C PHE A 77 2.62 8.24 -5.08
N ASN A 78 3.14 9.43 -5.40
CA ASN A 78 2.80 10.64 -4.68
C ASN A 78 1.30 10.90 -4.74
N GLN A 79 0.66 10.67 -5.91
CA GLN A 79 -0.80 10.79 -6.04
C GLN A 79 -1.56 9.78 -5.16
N ILE A 80 -1.07 8.55 -5.06
CA ILE A 80 -1.66 7.51 -4.20
C ILE A 80 -1.51 7.90 -2.72
N TYR A 81 -0.33 8.37 -2.32
CA TYR A 81 -0.05 8.83 -0.96
C TYR A 81 -0.89 10.06 -0.58
N LEU A 82 -1.02 11.03 -1.47
CA LEU A 82 -1.87 12.21 -1.29
C LEU A 82 -3.34 11.80 -1.16
N SER A 83 -3.81 10.87 -2.01
CA SER A 83 -5.17 10.33 -1.92
C SER A 83 -5.42 9.63 -0.59
N LEU A 84 -4.45 8.84 -0.11
CA LEU A 84 -4.53 8.15 1.17
C LEU A 84 -4.58 9.15 2.34
N ASN A 85 -3.69 10.16 2.33
CA ASN A 85 -3.69 11.21 3.34
C ASN A 85 -4.96 12.06 3.34
N HIS A 86 -5.49 12.38 2.16
CA HIS A 86 -6.74 13.13 2.05
C HIS A 86 -7.92 12.34 2.64
N GLU A 87 -8.04 11.06 2.31
CA GLU A 87 -9.09 10.19 2.87
C GLU A 87 -8.95 9.99 4.40
N LEU A 88 -7.72 9.91 4.91
CA LEU A 88 -7.46 9.86 6.35
C LEU A 88 -7.82 11.18 7.04
N LYS A 89 -7.38 12.33 6.50
CA LYS A 89 -7.65 13.67 7.06
C LYS A 89 -9.13 14.03 7.05
N LYS A 90 -9.84 13.70 5.97
CA LYS A 90 -11.29 13.91 5.87
C LYS A 90 -12.01 13.25 7.04
N ARG A 91 -11.55 12.08 7.48
CA ARG A 91 -12.16 11.34 8.59
C ARG A 91 -11.69 11.78 9.95
N SER A 92 -10.43 12.18 10.13
CA SER A 92 -10.00 12.81 11.38
C SER A 92 -10.73 14.12 11.65
N CYS A 93 -11.02 14.90 10.59
CA CYS A 93 -11.83 16.12 10.67
C CYS A 93 -13.30 15.84 11.00
N LEU A 94 -13.91 14.79 10.40
CA LEU A 94 -15.27 14.35 10.73
C LEU A 94 -15.41 13.85 12.17
N LEU A 95 -14.34 13.31 12.78
CA LEU A 95 -14.33 12.90 14.18
C LEU A 95 -14.17 14.09 15.14
N ALA A 96 -13.50 15.16 14.72
CA ALA A 96 -13.30 16.37 15.53
C ALA A 96 -14.52 17.33 15.53
N THR A 97 -15.44 17.17 14.58
CA THR A 97 -16.67 17.99 14.44
C THR A 97 -17.92 17.29 14.98
N ALA A 98 -17.77 16.05 15.47
CA ALA A 98 -18.85 15.25 16.07
C ALA A 98 -18.90 15.35 17.60
N HIS A 99 -18.19 16.34 18.18
CA HIS A 99 -18.13 16.64 19.61
C HIS A 99 -18.50 18.10 19.84
#